data_AF-A0A7S0V9M9-F1
#
_entry.id   AF-A0A7S0V9M9-F1
#
_cell.length_a   1.000
_cell.length_b   1.000
_cell.length_c   1.000
_cell.angle_alpha   90.00
_cell.angle_beta   90.00
_cell.angle_gamma   90.00
#
_symmetry.space_group_name_H-M   'P 1'
#
loop_
_entity.id
_entity.type
_entity.pdbx_description
1 polymer ?
#
loop_
_entity_poly.entity_id
_entity_poly.type
_entity_poly.pdbx_seq_one_letter_code
_entity_poly.pdbx_strand_id
1 'polypeptide(L)'
;TISEFFFLTLRALHIVGPCRILKDYHKVSNELYRAQMAMGASENQAEDAMRLEGEMNILFERRLCYEVVFQDLTLLDDMLKFARLASRWLLTLAKAPPTIVPLPSPAAKMFTMVPEFCFEVVLDIIKLVAQTMPPVLELLALPTLHDFCNFLMAFASSHEHIKSPHLRGKILEVMSYLIPKGRNHGFEHEGGNLCTLFQEHTISVNSLIPTLTQFYIDIEVTGSHNQFYEKHTYRAYMGDLLLYVAQFPAYLKSIQKESQNMDKFIRFVNMMLNDITLHLDEALERIPKIRKLELDRQNTAEWDRKTNEEKAEAEKELKDLEGTVSHYMRASNQSLKVMRLLTGKTVAPFLSDDLIGRMGVFINSVIGKIAGKKTMELKVSNPEKIGFKPKDMLTILTEICMNLAVSEHEFAMAVVKDAGFYDHKTLVKVSNLLSTHALADVDFIGRFVKFVGTCKQCETEAMELDDALGEIPSEFEDVLTNELMKDPVLLPTSGNILDRTTVVRHLLSDETDPFNRQRLTIDMLEPQVELKQRIQEFVAKRKLDASTGSALSES
;
A
#
# COMPACT_ATOMS: atom_id res chain seq x y z
N THR A 1 -8.21 0.63 46.94
CA THR A 1 -7.58 -0.72 46.75
C THR A 1 -6.59 -0.69 45.59
N ILE A 2 -5.72 -1.70 45.42
CA ILE A 2 -4.76 -1.77 44.29
C ILE A 2 -5.50 -1.71 42.94
N SER A 3 -6.62 -2.41 42.82
CA SER A 3 -7.45 -2.43 41.60
C SER A 3 -8.02 -1.05 41.25
N GLU A 4 -8.48 -0.28 42.24
CA GLU A 4 -8.95 1.10 42.02
C GLU A 4 -7.84 1.97 41.46
N PHE A 5 -6.64 1.94 42.05
CA PHE A 5 -5.51 2.71 41.53
C PHE A 5 -5.13 2.29 40.11
N PHE A 6 -5.15 1.00 39.79
CA PHE A 6 -4.89 0.52 38.42
C PHE A 6 -5.87 1.12 37.40
N PHE A 7 -7.17 1.04 37.66
CA PHE A 7 -8.18 1.59 36.74
C PHE A 7 -8.21 3.12 36.72
N LEU A 8 -7.95 3.78 37.84
CA LEU A 8 -7.80 5.24 37.91
C LEU A 8 -6.61 5.70 37.07
N THR A 9 -5.47 5.00 37.13
CA THR A 9 -4.30 5.30 36.31
C THR A 9 -4.60 5.12 34.81
N LEU A 10 -5.25 4.01 34.42
CA LEU A 10 -5.70 3.83 33.02
C LEU A 10 -6.59 5.00 32.56
N ARG A 11 -7.56 5.39 33.40
CA ARG A 11 -8.48 6.49 33.06
C ARG A 11 -7.77 7.84 32.99
N ALA A 12 -6.85 8.13 33.90
CA ALA A 12 -6.06 9.35 33.90
C ALA A 12 -5.19 9.46 32.64
N LEU A 13 -4.51 8.36 32.28
CA LEU A 13 -3.67 8.29 31.08
C LEU A 13 -4.50 8.39 29.78
N HIS A 14 -5.74 7.92 29.78
CA HIS A 14 -6.62 8.09 28.64
C HIS A 14 -7.11 9.55 28.46
N ILE A 15 -7.48 10.23 29.56
CA ILE A 15 -8.05 11.60 29.49
C ILE A 15 -6.97 12.68 29.31
N VAL A 16 -5.87 12.56 30.06
CA VAL A 16 -4.82 13.60 30.19
C VAL A 16 -3.47 13.11 29.68
N GLY A 17 -3.33 11.81 29.39
CA GLY A 17 -2.04 11.21 29.14
C GLY A 17 -1.53 11.30 27.68
N PRO A 18 -0.68 10.34 27.27
CA PRO A 18 0.24 10.44 26.14
C PRO A 18 -0.36 10.98 24.84
N CYS A 19 -1.53 10.46 24.47
CA CYS A 19 -2.16 10.76 23.18
C CYS A 19 -2.65 12.21 23.10
N ARG A 20 -3.14 12.76 24.20
CA ARG A 20 -3.59 14.16 24.27
C ARG A 20 -2.41 15.11 24.27
N ILE A 21 -1.39 14.82 25.09
CA ILE A 21 -0.16 15.61 25.16
C ILE A 21 0.50 15.71 23.78
N LEU A 22 0.60 14.58 23.07
CA LEU A 22 1.16 14.54 21.73
C LEU A 22 0.33 15.32 20.70
N LYS A 23 -1.02 15.19 20.74
CA LYS A 23 -1.92 15.98 19.87
C LYS A 23 -1.77 17.48 20.12
N ASP A 24 -1.74 17.89 21.37
CA ASP A 24 -1.58 19.30 21.76
C ASP A 24 -0.19 19.83 21.35
N TYR A 25 0.86 19.02 21.50
CA TYR A 25 2.21 19.34 21.00
C TYR A 25 2.24 19.57 19.48
N HIS A 26 1.63 18.67 18.69
CA HIS A 26 1.56 18.84 17.23
C HIS A 26 0.74 20.06 16.82
N LYS A 27 -0.36 20.34 17.54
CA LYS A 27 -1.17 21.53 17.32
C LYS A 27 -0.35 22.80 17.57
N VAL A 28 0.33 22.90 18.71
CA VAL A 28 1.21 24.03 19.04
C VAL A 28 2.34 24.16 18.02
N SER A 29 2.94 23.06 17.58
CA SER A 29 4.00 23.07 16.56
C SER A 29 3.52 23.60 15.21
N ASN A 30 2.32 23.20 14.78
CA ASN A 30 1.70 23.69 13.55
C ASN A 30 1.30 25.17 13.64
N GLU A 31 0.76 25.61 14.78
CA GLU A 31 0.44 27.01 15.06
C GLU A 31 1.71 27.86 15.06
N LEU A 32 2.79 27.40 15.70
CA LEU A 32 4.08 28.08 15.69
C LEU A 32 4.64 28.22 14.28
N TYR A 33 4.59 27.14 13.48
CA TYR A 33 5.03 27.20 12.09
C TYR A 33 4.21 28.19 11.26
N ARG A 34 2.88 28.24 11.45
CA ARG A 34 2.02 29.23 10.78
C ARG A 34 2.37 30.66 11.19
N ALA A 35 2.60 30.90 12.48
CA ALA A 35 3.01 32.21 12.99
C ALA A 35 4.39 32.64 12.43
N GLN A 36 5.35 31.70 12.33
CA GLN A 36 6.65 31.94 11.68
C GLN A 36 6.52 32.37 10.22
N MET A 37 5.64 31.71 9.46
CA MET A 37 5.39 32.09 8.06
C MET A 37 4.70 33.45 7.95
N ALA A 38 3.75 33.76 8.82
CA ALA A 38 3.05 35.04 8.85
C ALA A 38 4.00 36.22 9.18
N MET A 39 4.95 36.02 10.10
CA MET A 39 5.99 37.01 10.42
C MET A 39 6.85 37.37 9.21
N GLY A 40 7.28 36.36 8.42
CA GLY A 40 8.06 36.60 7.21
C GLY A 40 7.32 37.38 6.12
N ALA A 41 5.98 37.42 6.17
CA ALA A 41 5.14 38.17 5.23
C ALA A 41 4.75 39.57 5.74
N SER A 42 4.93 39.87 7.03
CA SER A 42 4.40 41.05 7.71
C SER A 42 5.44 42.16 7.97
N GLU A 43 6.55 42.19 7.22
CA GLU A 43 7.67 43.14 7.42
C GLU A 43 7.28 44.64 7.35
N ASN A 44 6.05 44.98 6.94
CA ASN A 44 5.63 46.36 6.68
C ASN A 44 4.83 47.04 7.81
N GLN A 45 4.50 46.36 8.93
CA GLN A 45 3.74 46.95 10.05
C GLN A 45 4.33 46.56 11.43
N ALA A 46 4.95 47.54 12.12
CA ALA A 46 5.71 47.31 13.35
C ALA A 46 4.87 46.82 14.55
N GLU A 47 3.60 47.25 14.66
CA GLU A 47 2.72 46.88 15.77
C GLU A 47 2.20 45.44 15.64
N ASP A 48 1.85 45.03 14.42
CA ASP A 48 1.48 43.64 14.11
C ASP A 48 2.66 42.68 14.23
N ALA A 49 3.86 43.09 13.83
CA ALA A 49 5.07 42.31 14.01
C ALA A 49 5.37 42.05 15.50
N MET A 50 5.23 43.07 16.36
CA MET A 50 5.45 42.93 17.81
C MET A 50 4.41 42.00 18.46
N ARG A 51 3.15 42.07 18.02
CA ARG A 51 2.09 41.16 18.51
C ARG A 51 2.37 39.71 18.09
N LEU A 52 2.67 39.48 16.81
CA LEU A 52 2.99 38.15 16.27
C LEU A 52 4.24 37.54 16.93
N GLU A 53 5.26 38.35 17.21
CA GLU A 53 6.45 37.93 17.95
C GLU A 53 6.10 37.48 19.38
N GLY A 54 5.24 38.23 20.08
CA GLY A 54 4.72 37.83 21.40
C GLY A 54 3.95 36.51 21.37
N GLU A 55 3.06 36.32 20.39
CA GLU A 55 2.33 35.06 20.19
C GLU A 55 3.27 33.89 19.88
N MET A 56 4.29 34.11 19.04
CA MET A 56 5.31 33.11 18.73
C MET A 56 6.11 32.70 19.95
N ASN A 57 6.52 33.65 20.80
CA ASN A 57 7.27 33.35 22.02
C ASN A 57 6.45 32.46 22.97
N ILE A 58 5.16 32.76 23.15
CA ILE A 58 4.26 31.93 23.97
C ILE A 58 4.13 30.51 23.39
N LEU A 59 3.96 30.39 22.07
CA LEU A 59 3.86 29.08 21.41
C LEU A 59 5.17 28.30 21.50
N PHE A 60 6.30 28.97 21.35
CA PHE A 60 7.63 28.38 21.47
C PHE A 60 7.91 27.88 22.89
N GLU A 61 7.63 28.70 23.91
CA GLU A 61 7.73 28.30 25.32
C GLU A 61 6.84 27.08 25.63
N ARG A 62 5.58 27.09 25.17
CA ARG A 62 4.68 25.94 25.33
C ARG A 62 5.24 24.69 24.66
N ARG A 63 5.82 24.80 23.46
CA ARG A 63 6.44 23.68 22.76
C ARG A 63 7.61 23.10 23.56
N LEU A 64 8.49 23.95 24.08
CA LEU A 64 9.61 23.54 24.92
C LEU A 64 9.16 22.83 26.20
N CYS A 65 8.09 23.30 26.86
CA CYS A 65 7.52 22.62 28.03
C CYS A 65 7.12 21.17 27.72
N TYR A 66 6.50 20.92 26.55
CA TYR A 66 6.20 19.55 26.12
C TYR A 66 7.47 18.74 25.84
N GLU A 67 8.45 19.32 25.13
CA GLU A 67 9.73 18.65 24.83
C GLU A 67 10.47 18.21 26.10
N VAL A 68 10.46 19.03 27.16
CA VAL A 68 11.04 18.68 28.47
C VAL A 68 10.34 17.47 29.08
N VAL A 69 9.00 17.43 29.07
CA VAL A 69 8.23 16.28 29.58
C VAL A 69 8.54 15.02 28.78
N PHE A 70 8.68 15.14 27.45
CA PHE A 70 9.03 14.02 26.58
C PHE A 70 10.46 13.51 26.74
N GLN A 71 11.34 14.27 27.40
CA GLN A 71 12.72 13.88 27.69
C GLN A 71 12.90 13.34 29.12
N ASP A 72 11.85 13.35 29.95
CA ASP A 72 11.90 12.74 31.29
C ASP A 72 11.92 11.21 31.20
N LEU A 73 13.12 10.65 31.20
CA LEU A 73 13.34 9.21 31.12
C LEU A 73 12.69 8.42 32.26
N THR A 74 12.53 9.02 33.44
CA THR A 74 11.92 8.33 34.59
C THR A 74 10.42 8.17 34.35
N LEU A 75 9.76 9.24 33.92
CA LEU A 75 8.34 9.22 33.59
C LEU A 75 8.05 8.24 32.44
N LEU A 76 8.86 8.26 31.38
CA LEU A 76 8.69 7.35 30.24
C LEU A 76 8.86 5.88 30.64
N ASP A 77 9.87 5.57 31.47
CA ASP A 77 10.08 4.21 31.98
C ASP A 77 8.93 3.73 32.87
N ASP A 78 8.42 4.59 33.77
CA ASP A 78 7.26 4.27 34.60
C ASP A 78 5.99 4.05 33.77
N MET A 79 5.77 4.86 32.73
CA MET A 79 4.69 4.64 31.77
C MET A 79 4.82 3.29 31.06
N LEU A 80 6.03 2.92 30.60
CA LEU A 80 6.27 1.64 29.93
C LEU A 80 6.10 0.45 30.87
N LYS A 81 6.55 0.54 32.12
CA LYS A 81 6.30 -0.47 33.16
C LYS A 81 4.80 -0.66 33.39
N PHE A 82 4.04 0.44 33.46
CA PHE A 82 2.58 0.38 33.59
C PHE A 82 1.92 -0.22 32.35
N ALA A 83 2.35 0.16 31.15
CA ALA A 83 1.87 -0.41 29.88
C ALA A 83 2.12 -1.92 29.82
N ARG A 84 3.28 -2.38 30.28
CA ARG A 84 3.62 -3.81 30.39
C ARG A 84 2.73 -4.54 31.38
N LEU A 85 2.41 -3.93 32.52
CA LEU A 85 1.47 -4.50 33.49
C LEU A 85 0.06 -4.63 32.87
N ALA A 86 -0.42 -3.57 32.22
CA ALA A 86 -1.73 -3.54 31.57
C ALA A 86 -1.81 -4.54 30.40
N SER A 87 -0.76 -4.70 29.60
CA SER A 87 -0.72 -5.66 28.50
C SER A 87 -0.83 -7.11 29.01
N ARG A 88 -0.09 -7.46 30.07
CA ARG A 88 -0.16 -8.77 30.72
C ARG A 88 -1.52 -9.02 31.36
N TRP A 89 -2.13 -8.00 31.97
CA TRP A 89 -3.48 -8.09 32.52
C TRP A 89 -4.52 -8.35 31.42
N LEU A 90 -4.46 -7.64 30.30
CA LEU A 90 -5.36 -7.84 29.15
C LEU A 90 -5.21 -9.24 28.54
N LEU A 91 -3.97 -9.71 28.35
CA LEU A 91 -3.69 -11.08 27.90
C LEU A 91 -4.27 -12.13 28.86
N THR A 92 -4.13 -11.91 30.17
CA THR A 92 -4.68 -12.82 31.20
C THR A 92 -6.20 -12.85 31.16
N LEU A 93 -6.86 -11.70 31.01
CA LEU A 93 -8.32 -11.62 30.89
C LEU A 93 -8.84 -12.29 29.61
N ALA A 94 -8.10 -12.16 28.51
CA ALA A 94 -8.39 -12.86 27.26
C ALA A 94 -8.16 -14.38 27.34
N LYS A 95 -7.58 -14.87 28.45
CA LYS A 95 -7.09 -16.25 28.59
C LYS A 95 -6.12 -16.62 27.47
N ALA A 96 -5.26 -15.68 27.09
CA ALA A 96 -4.32 -15.85 26.00
C ALA A 96 -3.28 -16.92 26.35
N PRO A 97 -3.21 -18.02 25.59
CA PRO A 97 -2.11 -18.97 25.74
C PRO A 97 -0.77 -18.31 25.35
N PRO A 98 0.34 -18.70 25.98
CA PRO A 98 1.64 -18.02 25.80
C PRO A 98 2.25 -18.14 24.41
N THR A 99 1.79 -19.11 23.60
CA THR A 99 2.41 -19.43 22.29
C THR A 99 1.42 -19.51 21.13
N ILE A 100 0.11 -19.42 21.37
CA ILE A 100 -0.90 -19.69 20.35
C ILE A 100 -1.62 -18.39 19.99
N VAL A 101 -1.51 -18.01 18.71
CA VAL A 101 -2.33 -16.97 18.08
C VAL A 101 -2.87 -17.53 16.74
N PRO A 102 -4.10 -17.20 16.30
CA PRO A 102 -5.07 -16.32 16.96
C PRO A 102 -5.60 -16.89 18.28
N LEU A 103 -6.17 -16.01 19.11
CA LEU A 103 -6.71 -16.37 20.41
C LEU A 103 -7.95 -17.28 20.27
N PRO A 104 -8.19 -18.19 21.22
CA PRO A 104 -9.32 -19.11 21.17
C PRO A 104 -10.67 -18.39 21.12
N SER A 105 -11.51 -18.76 20.17
CA SER A 105 -12.89 -18.31 20.05
C SER A 105 -13.86 -19.26 20.77
N PRO A 106 -14.93 -18.75 21.43
CA PRO A 106 -15.28 -17.34 21.58
C PRO A 106 -14.47 -16.61 22.66
N ALA A 107 -14.37 -15.29 22.53
CA ALA A 107 -13.67 -14.45 23.50
C ALA A 107 -14.23 -14.61 24.93
N ALA A 108 -13.35 -14.56 25.93
CA ALA A 108 -13.74 -14.69 27.33
C ALA A 108 -14.75 -13.60 27.74
N LYS A 109 -15.83 -13.98 28.44
CA LYS A 109 -16.90 -13.04 28.82
C LYS A 109 -16.38 -11.81 29.58
N MET A 110 -15.46 -11.98 30.52
CA MET A 110 -14.86 -10.85 31.25
C MET A 110 -14.08 -9.90 30.33
N PHE A 111 -13.39 -10.44 29.31
CA PHE A 111 -12.67 -9.64 28.33
C PHE A 111 -13.62 -8.79 27.48
N THR A 112 -14.75 -9.34 27.06
CA THR A 112 -15.75 -8.60 26.26
C THR A 112 -16.38 -7.41 26.99
N MET A 113 -16.19 -7.30 28.32
CA MET A 113 -16.66 -6.18 29.14
C MET A 113 -15.59 -5.11 29.34
N VAL A 114 -14.36 -5.33 28.90
CA VAL A 114 -13.26 -4.38 29.05
C VAL A 114 -13.46 -3.20 28.08
N PRO A 115 -13.47 -1.95 28.56
CA PRO A 115 -13.56 -0.79 27.67
C PRO A 115 -12.37 -0.69 26.71
N GLU A 116 -12.62 -0.28 25.47
CA GLU A 116 -11.58 -0.17 24.43
C GLU A 116 -10.41 0.75 24.84
N PHE A 117 -10.69 1.82 25.60
CA PHE A 117 -9.65 2.75 26.05
C PHE A 117 -8.53 2.08 26.86
N CYS A 118 -8.81 0.96 27.53
CA CYS A 118 -7.80 0.19 28.26
C CYS A 118 -6.72 -0.35 27.31
N PHE A 119 -7.08 -0.71 26.08
CA PHE A 119 -6.14 -1.10 25.03
C PHE A 119 -5.43 0.12 24.46
N GLU A 120 -6.19 1.18 24.18
CA GLU A 120 -5.66 2.38 23.56
C GLU A 120 -4.55 3.00 24.39
N VAL A 121 -4.68 3.03 25.72
CA VAL A 121 -3.64 3.56 26.63
C VAL A 121 -2.31 2.82 26.47
N VAL A 122 -2.33 1.48 26.35
CA VAL A 122 -1.10 0.69 26.13
C VAL A 122 -0.46 1.07 24.81
N LEU A 123 -1.26 1.15 23.75
CA LEU A 123 -0.81 1.52 22.40
C LEU A 123 -0.26 2.95 22.37
N ASP A 124 -0.92 3.89 23.05
CA ASP A 124 -0.58 5.30 23.08
C ASP A 124 0.71 5.59 23.86
N ILE A 125 0.97 4.85 24.93
CA ILE A 125 2.24 4.94 25.66
C ILE A 125 3.39 4.51 24.75
N ILE A 126 3.29 3.34 24.12
CA ILE A 126 4.34 2.82 23.23
C ILE A 126 4.55 3.78 22.06
N LYS A 127 3.46 4.26 21.45
CA LYS A 127 3.49 5.24 20.36
C LYS A 127 4.17 6.54 20.77
N LEU A 128 3.83 7.09 21.95
CA LEU A 128 4.45 8.32 22.45
C LEU A 128 5.96 8.14 22.55
N VAL A 129 6.42 7.12 23.27
CA VAL A 129 7.85 6.85 23.46
C VAL A 129 8.54 6.68 22.11
N ALA A 130 7.95 5.92 21.19
CA ALA A 130 8.53 5.69 19.87
C ALA A 130 8.68 6.98 19.04
N GLN A 131 7.76 7.92 19.19
CA GLN A 131 7.75 9.16 18.39
C GLN A 131 8.59 10.26 19.03
N THR A 132 8.68 10.31 20.37
CA THR A 132 9.39 11.38 21.07
C THR A 132 10.80 10.99 21.48
N MET A 133 11.00 9.76 21.94
CA MET A 133 12.31 9.27 22.39
C MET A 133 12.57 7.81 21.98
N PRO A 134 12.67 7.51 20.66
CA PRO A 134 12.86 6.16 20.14
C PRO A 134 13.98 5.33 20.80
N PRO A 135 15.15 5.91 21.17
CA PRO A 135 16.22 5.15 21.85
C PRO A 135 15.79 4.46 23.15
N VAL A 136 14.76 4.98 23.84
CA VAL A 136 14.24 4.35 25.07
C VAL A 136 13.70 2.95 24.80
N LEU A 137 13.06 2.72 23.64
CA LEU A 137 12.54 1.40 23.27
C LEU A 137 13.67 0.40 23.01
N GLU A 138 14.77 0.85 22.42
CA GLU A 138 15.95 0.03 22.15
C GLU A 138 16.64 -0.44 23.46
N LEU A 139 16.60 0.40 24.49
CA LEU A 139 17.18 0.12 25.81
C LEU A 139 16.30 -0.81 26.67
N LEU A 140 15.07 -1.09 26.26
CA LEU A 140 14.20 -2.01 27.00
C LEU A 140 14.79 -3.42 26.99
N ALA A 141 14.72 -4.08 28.16
CA ALA A 141 15.09 -5.49 28.25
C ALA A 141 14.24 -6.35 27.30
N LEU A 142 14.88 -7.27 26.59
CA LEU A 142 14.24 -8.14 25.60
C LEU A 142 12.95 -8.84 26.11
N PRO A 143 12.85 -9.34 27.37
CA PRO A 143 11.59 -9.90 27.88
C PRO A 143 10.43 -8.90 27.93
N THR A 144 10.68 -7.61 28.15
CA THR A 144 9.66 -6.56 28.10
C THR A 144 9.16 -6.35 26.67
N LEU A 145 10.07 -6.34 25.70
CA LEU A 145 9.72 -6.25 24.27
C LEU A 145 8.91 -7.47 23.82
N HIS A 146 9.26 -8.66 24.30
CA HIS A 146 8.48 -9.88 24.05
C HIS A 146 7.07 -9.78 24.63
N ASP A 147 6.89 -9.26 25.86
CA ASP A 147 5.56 -9.04 26.44
C ASP A 147 4.71 -8.09 25.59
N PHE A 148 5.31 -7.01 25.06
CA PHE A 148 4.61 -6.11 24.14
C PHE A 148 4.30 -6.77 22.80
N CYS A 149 5.25 -7.49 22.20
CA CYS A 149 5.02 -8.17 20.93
C CYS A 149 3.94 -9.26 21.04
N ASN A 150 3.93 -10.03 22.13
CA ASN A 150 2.87 -10.99 22.44
C ASN A 150 1.50 -10.32 22.52
N PHE A 151 1.40 -9.19 23.23
CA PHE A 151 0.17 -8.41 23.32
C PHE A 151 -0.30 -7.93 21.94
N LEU A 152 0.58 -7.29 21.17
CA LEU A 152 0.24 -6.77 19.84
C LEU A 152 -0.19 -7.90 18.89
N MET A 153 0.56 -8.99 18.84
CA MET A 153 0.28 -10.13 17.95
C MET A 153 -0.98 -10.88 18.33
N ALA A 154 -1.23 -11.11 19.62
CA ALA A 154 -2.43 -11.80 20.09
C ALA A 154 -3.70 -11.08 19.63
N PHE A 155 -3.72 -9.75 19.72
CA PHE A 155 -4.91 -8.97 19.40
C PHE A 155 -5.01 -8.52 17.94
N ALA A 156 -3.88 -8.34 17.24
CA ALA A 156 -3.89 -8.06 15.79
C ALA A 156 -4.45 -9.24 14.98
N SER A 157 -4.09 -10.47 15.37
CA SER A 157 -4.50 -11.70 14.69
C SER A 157 -5.92 -12.17 15.02
N SER A 158 -6.55 -11.62 16.07
CA SER A 158 -7.80 -12.14 16.64
C SER A 158 -9.00 -11.22 16.38
N HIS A 159 -9.55 -11.27 15.17
CA HIS A 159 -10.68 -10.43 14.75
C HIS A 159 -11.95 -10.57 15.62
N GLU A 160 -12.18 -11.72 16.25
CA GLU A 160 -13.33 -11.92 17.13
C GLU A 160 -13.16 -11.24 18.51
N HIS A 161 -11.92 -11.01 18.93
CA HIS A 161 -11.60 -10.37 20.21
C HIS A 161 -11.63 -8.84 20.07
N ILE A 162 -11.09 -8.32 18.98
CA ILE A 162 -11.14 -6.89 18.65
C ILE A 162 -11.93 -6.69 17.37
N LYS A 163 -13.22 -6.36 17.52
CA LYS A 163 -14.12 -6.09 16.40
C LYS A 163 -13.77 -4.78 15.68
N SER A 164 -13.28 -3.78 16.41
CA SER A 164 -12.92 -2.47 15.84
C SER A 164 -11.73 -2.60 14.88
N PRO A 165 -11.91 -2.33 13.56
CA PRO A 165 -10.82 -2.38 12.59
C PRO A 165 -9.79 -1.28 12.84
N HIS A 166 -10.21 -0.12 13.34
CA HIS A 166 -9.31 1.00 13.67
C HIS A 166 -8.38 0.64 14.83
N LEU A 167 -8.87 -0.07 15.85
CA LEU A 167 -8.03 -0.52 16.96
C LEU A 167 -7.01 -1.56 16.50
N ARG A 168 -7.41 -2.51 15.63
CA ARG A 168 -6.47 -3.44 14.98
C ARG A 168 -5.44 -2.71 14.11
N GLY A 169 -5.86 -1.69 13.36
CA GLY A 169 -4.95 -0.83 12.59
C GLY A 169 -3.95 -0.09 13.48
N LYS A 170 -4.39 0.45 14.61
CA LYS A 170 -3.52 1.10 15.61
C LYS A 170 -2.50 0.13 16.22
N ILE A 171 -2.86 -1.14 16.41
CA ILE A 171 -1.91 -2.18 16.84
C ILE A 171 -0.78 -2.35 15.80
N LEU A 172 -1.13 -2.43 14.51
CA LEU A 172 -0.14 -2.57 13.43
C LEU A 172 0.69 -1.29 13.24
N GLU A 173 0.09 -0.11 13.43
CA GLU A 173 0.82 1.15 13.52
C GLU A 173 1.89 1.07 14.63
N VAL A 174 1.49 0.70 15.86
CA VAL A 174 2.42 0.61 16.99
C VAL A 174 3.50 -0.43 16.73
N MET A 175 3.16 -1.55 16.12
CA MET A 175 4.14 -2.57 15.75
C MET A 175 5.17 -2.04 14.74
N SER A 176 4.77 -1.19 13.80
CA SER A 176 5.70 -0.55 12.85
C SER A 176 6.67 0.43 13.53
N TYR A 177 6.31 0.98 14.68
CA TYR A 177 7.22 1.82 15.47
C TYR A 177 8.30 1.01 16.21
N LEU A 178 8.13 -0.31 16.36
CA LEU A 178 9.16 -1.19 16.93
C LEU A 178 10.25 -1.55 15.91
N ILE A 179 10.13 -1.12 14.66
CA ILE A 179 11.17 -1.31 13.64
C ILE A 179 12.36 -0.38 13.97
N PRO A 180 13.59 -0.90 14.10
CA PRO A 180 14.79 -0.08 14.24
C PRO A 180 14.96 0.85 13.02
N LYS A 181 14.99 2.16 13.27
CA LYS A 181 15.16 3.18 12.21
C LYS A 181 16.58 3.71 12.25
N GLY A 182 17.28 3.56 11.13
CA GLY A 182 18.62 4.09 10.95
C GLY A 182 18.68 5.60 10.73
N ARG A 183 19.88 6.16 10.89
CA ARG A 183 20.18 7.61 10.73
C ARG A 183 19.72 8.20 9.39
N ASN A 184 19.64 7.40 8.34
CA ASN A 184 19.25 7.82 6.98
C ASN A 184 17.80 7.49 6.61
N HIS A 185 16.89 7.36 7.59
CA HIS A 185 15.49 6.97 7.36
C HIS A 185 15.30 5.58 6.70
N GLY A 186 16.37 4.77 6.66
CA GLY A 186 16.32 3.35 6.30
C GLY A 186 16.14 2.47 7.54
N PHE A 187 16.02 1.16 7.35
CA PHE A 187 16.00 0.21 8.44
C PHE A 187 17.40 -0.01 9.02
N GLU A 188 17.51 -0.16 10.33
CA GLU A 188 18.73 -0.64 10.99
C GLU A 188 18.65 -2.16 11.18
N HIS A 189 19.73 -2.86 10.82
CA HIS A 189 19.76 -4.33 10.75
C HIS A 189 20.82 -4.95 11.64
N GLU A 190 21.71 -4.14 12.21
CA GLU A 190 22.86 -4.61 12.99
C GLU A 190 22.73 -4.17 14.44
N GLY A 191 22.53 -5.15 15.32
CA GLY A 191 22.49 -4.94 16.78
C GLY A 191 21.14 -4.42 17.31
N GLY A 192 21.04 -4.40 18.65
CA GLY A 192 19.88 -3.88 19.35
C GLY A 192 18.81 -4.92 19.72
N ASN A 193 18.12 -4.67 20.83
CA ASN A 193 17.03 -5.51 21.33
C ASN A 193 15.81 -5.51 20.38
N LEU A 194 15.55 -4.42 19.64
CA LEU A 194 14.44 -4.38 18.68
C LEU A 194 14.72 -5.26 17.45
N CYS A 195 15.98 -5.31 16.98
CA CYS A 195 16.37 -6.24 15.92
C CYS A 195 16.25 -7.70 16.41
N THR A 196 16.78 -7.99 17.60
CA THR A 196 16.67 -9.32 18.24
C THR A 196 15.22 -9.76 18.43
N LEU A 197 14.33 -8.84 18.79
CA LEU A 197 12.89 -9.11 18.91
C LEU A 197 12.34 -9.75 17.64
N PHE A 198 12.54 -9.14 16.46
CA PHE A 198 12.01 -9.71 15.22
C PHE A 198 12.75 -10.97 14.79
N GLN A 199 14.03 -11.14 15.14
CA GLN A 199 14.78 -12.36 14.81
C GLN A 199 14.33 -13.59 15.61
N GLU A 200 14.05 -13.41 16.91
CA GLU A 200 13.86 -14.52 17.84
C GLU A 200 12.39 -14.76 18.23
N HIS A 201 11.51 -13.76 18.09
CA HIS A 201 10.14 -13.85 18.60
C HIS A 201 9.26 -14.80 17.77
N THR A 202 9.04 -16.00 18.31
CA THR A 202 8.37 -17.11 17.63
C THR A 202 6.95 -16.78 17.13
N ILE A 203 6.14 -16.07 17.92
CA ILE A 203 4.77 -15.69 17.51
C ILE A 203 4.81 -14.70 16.34
N SER A 204 5.76 -13.77 16.35
CA SER A 204 5.88 -12.76 15.28
C SER A 204 6.26 -13.46 13.97
N VAL A 205 7.29 -14.31 14.00
CA VAL A 205 7.75 -15.07 12.84
C VAL A 205 6.63 -15.91 12.19
N ASN A 206 5.80 -16.56 13.01
CA ASN A 206 4.79 -17.50 12.52
C ASN A 206 3.48 -16.83 12.09
N SER A 207 3.13 -15.70 12.69
CA SER A 207 1.76 -15.16 12.60
C SER A 207 1.68 -13.73 12.09
N LEU A 208 2.80 -13.00 11.99
CA LEU A 208 2.78 -11.62 11.49
C LEU A 208 2.35 -11.57 10.02
N ILE A 209 2.96 -12.36 9.14
CA ILE A 209 2.63 -12.33 7.71
C ILE A 209 1.16 -12.69 7.45
N PRO A 210 0.59 -13.79 8.00
CA PRO A 210 -0.83 -14.09 7.82
C PRO A 210 -1.77 -13.02 8.39
N THR A 211 -1.35 -12.36 9.48
CA THR A 211 -2.12 -11.25 10.10
C THR A 211 -2.11 -10.02 9.21
N LEU A 212 -0.96 -9.67 8.63
CA LEU A 212 -0.85 -8.53 7.71
C LEU A 212 -1.65 -8.80 6.43
N THR A 213 -1.54 -9.97 5.81
CA THR A 213 -2.31 -10.28 4.59
C THR A 213 -3.82 -10.26 4.86
N GLN A 214 -4.27 -10.82 5.99
CA GLN A 214 -5.69 -10.81 6.35
C GLN A 214 -6.20 -9.40 6.63
N PHE A 215 -5.48 -8.63 7.45
CA PHE A 215 -5.92 -7.28 7.80
C PHE A 215 -5.96 -6.35 6.58
N TYR A 216 -5.07 -6.54 5.62
CA TYR A 216 -5.04 -5.76 4.37
C TYR A 216 -6.34 -5.95 3.57
N ILE A 217 -6.90 -7.17 3.61
CA ILE A 217 -8.18 -7.53 3.00
C ILE A 217 -9.34 -6.97 3.84
N ASP A 218 -9.34 -7.23 5.16
CA ASP A 218 -10.44 -6.86 6.07
C ASP A 218 -10.72 -5.34 6.10
N ILE A 219 -9.69 -4.51 6.04
CA ILE A 219 -9.83 -3.05 6.17
C ILE A 219 -10.58 -2.41 4.98
N GLU A 220 -10.76 -3.13 3.88
CA GLU A 220 -11.51 -2.62 2.73
C GLU A 220 -13.03 -2.54 2.99
N VAL A 221 -13.58 -3.36 3.88
CA VAL A 221 -15.04 -3.58 4.02
C VAL A 221 -15.69 -2.75 5.14
N THR A 222 -15.00 -1.77 5.73
CA THR A 222 -15.40 -1.19 7.03
C THR A 222 -16.48 -0.09 6.99
N GLY A 223 -17.06 0.23 5.83
CA GLY A 223 -18.32 0.97 5.67
C GLY A 223 -18.46 2.37 6.30
N SER A 224 -17.37 3.09 6.63
CA SER A 224 -17.42 4.36 7.37
C SER A 224 -16.97 5.58 6.55
N HIS A 225 -17.52 6.77 6.85
CA HIS A 225 -17.33 7.99 6.04
C HIS A 225 -15.89 8.57 5.98
N ASN A 226 -15.00 8.21 6.91
CA ASN A 226 -13.56 8.60 6.92
C ASN A 226 -12.61 7.43 6.53
N GLN A 227 -13.17 6.29 6.12
CA GLN A 227 -12.43 5.04 5.89
C GLN A 227 -11.30 5.16 4.86
N PHE A 228 -11.48 6.02 3.85
CA PHE A 228 -10.58 6.07 2.69
C PHE A 228 -9.14 6.48 3.07
N TYR A 229 -8.96 7.50 3.90
CA TYR A 229 -7.60 7.97 4.24
C TYR A 229 -6.93 7.11 5.32
N GLU A 230 -7.71 6.60 6.27
CA GLU A 230 -7.19 5.79 7.36
C GLU A 230 -6.70 4.42 6.87
N LYS A 231 -7.41 3.77 5.93
CA LYS A 231 -6.99 2.47 5.39
C LYS A 231 -5.62 2.54 4.72
N HIS A 232 -5.36 3.59 3.93
CA HIS A 232 -4.08 3.76 3.24
C HIS A 232 -2.94 4.02 4.22
N THR A 233 -3.23 4.73 5.32
CA THR A 233 -2.25 4.97 6.38
C THR A 233 -1.88 3.65 7.09
N TYR A 234 -2.86 2.81 7.44
CA TYR A 234 -2.58 1.50 8.03
C TYR A 234 -1.82 0.58 7.07
N ARG A 235 -2.21 0.53 5.80
CA ARG A 235 -1.50 -0.23 4.75
C ARG A 235 -0.05 0.22 4.59
N ALA A 236 0.22 1.51 4.77
CA ALA A 236 1.59 2.01 4.75
C ALA A 236 2.41 1.45 5.94
N TYR A 237 1.87 1.44 7.16
CA TYR A 237 2.57 0.81 8.30
C TYR A 237 2.83 -0.69 8.07
N MET A 238 1.88 -1.38 7.44
CA MET A 238 2.03 -2.79 7.09
C MET A 238 3.10 -3.02 6.02
N GLY A 239 3.19 -2.11 5.04
CA GLY A 239 4.23 -2.13 4.02
C GLY A 239 5.63 -2.00 4.64
N ASP A 240 5.81 -1.09 5.59
CA ASP A 240 7.08 -0.94 6.32
C ASP A 240 7.41 -2.20 7.12
N LEU A 241 6.44 -2.79 7.81
CA LEU A 241 6.61 -4.05 8.53
C LEU A 241 7.01 -5.19 7.58
N LEU A 242 6.30 -5.38 6.46
CA LEU A 242 6.60 -6.42 5.47
C LEU A 242 8.00 -6.27 4.90
N LEU A 243 8.38 -5.05 4.48
CA LEU A 243 9.70 -4.78 3.93
C LEU A 243 10.81 -5.03 4.96
N TYR A 244 10.58 -4.65 6.22
CA TYR A 244 11.55 -4.86 7.28
C TYR A 244 11.75 -6.35 7.58
N VAL A 245 10.67 -7.07 7.92
CA VAL A 245 10.78 -8.45 8.41
C VAL A 245 11.16 -9.43 7.30
N ALA A 246 10.86 -9.13 6.03
CA ALA A 246 11.23 -9.98 4.90
C ALA A 246 12.75 -10.08 4.65
N GLN A 247 13.56 -9.33 5.39
CA GLN A 247 15.01 -9.47 5.37
C GLN A 247 15.48 -10.67 6.18
N PHE A 248 14.64 -11.15 7.11
CA PHE A 248 14.91 -12.35 7.89
C PHE A 248 14.39 -13.60 7.17
N PRO A 249 15.22 -14.65 6.99
CA PRO A 249 14.83 -15.85 6.26
C PRO A 249 13.57 -16.56 6.80
N ALA A 250 13.30 -16.44 8.11
CA ALA A 250 12.14 -17.06 8.74
C ALA A 250 10.81 -16.45 8.25
N TYR A 251 10.74 -15.13 8.08
CA TYR A 251 9.55 -14.46 7.55
C TYR A 251 9.38 -14.69 6.05
N LEU A 252 10.48 -14.81 5.28
CA LEU A 252 10.40 -15.20 3.87
C LEU A 252 9.71 -16.55 3.69
N LYS A 253 10.04 -17.54 4.55
CA LYS A 253 9.34 -18.83 4.57
C LYS A 253 7.86 -18.67 4.91
N SER A 254 7.53 -17.76 5.83
CA SER A 254 6.14 -17.46 6.16
C SER A 254 5.38 -16.81 4.98
N ILE A 255 6.01 -15.92 4.21
CA ILE A 255 5.43 -15.35 2.98
C ILE A 255 5.18 -16.45 1.95
N GLN A 256 6.14 -17.35 1.75
CA GLN A 256 5.98 -18.48 0.84
C GLN A 256 4.84 -19.41 1.27
N LYS A 257 4.74 -19.74 2.57
CA LYS A 257 3.65 -20.54 3.11
C LYS A 257 2.30 -19.85 2.92
N GLU A 258 2.22 -18.55 3.20
CA GLU A 258 0.99 -17.77 3.02
C GLU A 258 0.55 -17.72 1.55
N SER A 259 1.50 -17.64 0.61
CA SER A 259 1.21 -17.67 -0.83
C SER A 259 0.63 -18.98 -1.36
N GLN A 260 0.71 -20.08 -0.58
CA GLN A 260 0.07 -21.34 -0.92
C GLN A 260 -1.45 -21.30 -0.75
N ASN A 261 -1.97 -20.38 0.08
CA ASN A 261 -3.39 -20.08 0.13
C ASN A 261 -3.74 -19.12 -1.02
N MET A 262 -3.94 -19.71 -2.19
CA MET A 262 -4.06 -19.00 -3.46
C MET A 262 -5.17 -17.94 -3.44
N ASP A 263 -6.38 -18.31 -2.99
CA ASP A 263 -7.54 -17.41 -3.00
C ASP A 263 -7.31 -16.17 -2.13
N LYS A 264 -6.80 -16.37 -0.90
CA LYS A 264 -6.49 -15.27 0.02
C LYS A 264 -5.37 -14.40 -0.53
N PHE A 265 -4.31 -15.01 -1.03
CA PHE A 265 -3.14 -14.28 -1.50
C PHE A 265 -3.43 -13.49 -2.79
N ILE A 266 -4.21 -14.05 -3.71
CA ILE A 266 -4.69 -13.36 -4.91
C ILE A 266 -5.52 -12.13 -4.50
N ARG A 267 -6.46 -12.27 -3.55
CA ARG A 267 -7.26 -11.14 -3.05
C ARG A 267 -6.39 -10.05 -2.42
N PHE A 268 -5.39 -10.42 -1.64
CA PHE A 268 -4.43 -9.50 -1.05
C PHE A 268 -3.65 -8.70 -2.13
N VAL A 269 -3.07 -9.40 -3.11
CA VAL A 269 -2.34 -8.77 -4.22
C VAL A 269 -3.25 -7.89 -5.06
N ASN A 270 -4.46 -8.35 -5.35
CA ASN A 270 -5.47 -7.59 -6.09
C ASN A 270 -5.77 -6.25 -5.42
N MET A 271 -5.94 -6.26 -4.09
CA MET A 271 -6.18 -5.05 -3.31
C MET A 271 -4.97 -4.10 -3.34
N MET A 272 -3.76 -4.64 -3.27
CA MET A 272 -2.53 -3.84 -3.39
C MET A 272 -2.38 -3.21 -4.77
N LEU A 273 -2.74 -3.92 -5.85
CA LEU A 273 -2.74 -3.38 -7.21
C LEU A 273 -3.73 -2.22 -7.36
N ASN A 274 -4.93 -2.35 -6.77
CA ASN A 274 -5.92 -1.27 -6.72
C ASN A 274 -5.33 -0.02 -6.06
N ASP A 275 -4.73 -0.18 -4.87
CA ASP A 275 -4.13 0.92 -4.12
C ASP A 275 -3.01 1.62 -4.88
N ILE A 276 -2.06 0.84 -5.44
CA ILE A 276 -0.93 1.43 -6.19
C ILE A 276 -1.44 2.21 -7.40
N THR A 277 -2.39 1.64 -8.14
CA THR A 277 -2.95 2.30 -9.33
C THR A 277 -3.60 3.62 -8.95
N LEU A 278 -4.46 3.61 -7.94
CA LEU A 278 -5.15 4.79 -7.43
C LEU A 278 -4.18 5.86 -6.93
N HIS A 279 -3.21 5.49 -6.09
CA HIS A 279 -2.23 6.45 -5.55
C HIS A 279 -1.39 7.08 -6.65
N LEU A 280 -0.99 6.30 -7.66
CA LEU A 280 -0.24 6.82 -8.78
C LEU A 280 -1.08 7.74 -9.67
N ASP A 281 -2.35 7.42 -9.90
CA ASP A 281 -3.26 8.29 -10.65
C ASP A 281 -3.46 9.63 -9.93
N GLU A 282 -3.81 9.58 -8.65
CA GLU A 282 -4.01 10.78 -7.83
C GLU A 282 -2.74 11.65 -7.78
N ALA A 283 -1.56 11.03 -7.68
CA ALA A 283 -0.31 11.76 -7.65
C ALA A 283 0.08 12.34 -9.03
N LEU A 284 0.09 11.51 -10.07
CA LEU A 284 0.58 11.90 -11.41
C LEU A 284 -0.36 12.90 -12.11
N GLU A 285 -1.68 12.86 -11.86
CA GLU A 285 -2.62 13.84 -12.42
C GLU A 285 -2.40 15.26 -11.84
N ARG A 286 -1.89 15.37 -10.61
CA ARG A 286 -1.65 16.64 -9.93
C ARG A 286 -0.29 17.26 -10.25
N ILE A 287 0.71 16.48 -10.65
CA ILE A 287 2.05 16.99 -10.99
C ILE A 287 2.01 18.06 -12.10
N PRO A 288 1.25 17.92 -13.21
CA PRO A 288 1.14 18.97 -14.21
C PRO A 288 0.60 20.29 -13.66
N LYS A 289 -0.30 20.25 -12.66
CA LYS A 289 -0.83 21.45 -12.00
C LYS A 289 0.25 22.14 -11.17
N ILE A 290 1.05 21.37 -10.42
CA ILE A 290 2.24 21.86 -9.69
C ILE A 290 3.20 22.54 -10.68
N ARG A 291 3.55 21.85 -11.78
CA ARG A 291 4.45 22.40 -12.82
C ARG A 291 3.91 23.71 -13.38
N LYS A 292 2.61 23.83 -13.64
CA LYS A 292 1.99 25.06 -14.12
C LYS A 292 2.16 26.21 -13.11
N LEU A 293 1.85 25.98 -11.84
CA LEU A 293 2.02 26.98 -10.78
C LEU A 293 3.50 27.38 -10.60
N GLU A 294 4.44 26.43 -10.70
CA GLU A 294 5.88 26.72 -10.67
C GLU A 294 6.32 27.60 -11.86
N LEU A 295 5.82 27.33 -13.07
CA LEU A 295 6.13 28.12 -14.26
C LEU A 295 5.52 29.53 -14.19
N ASP A 296 4.28 29.64 -13.72
CA ASP A 296 3.62 30.94 -13.51
C ASP A 296 4.40 31.78 -12.49
N ARG A 297 4.96 31.15 -11.45
CA ARG A 297 5.82 31.81 -10.47
C ARG A 297 7.17 32.24 -11.05
N GLN A 298 7.70 31.49 -12.02
CA GLN A 298 8.95 31.84 -12.71
C GLN A 298 8.78 32.98 -13.73
N ASN A 299 7.55 33.22 -14.22
CA ASN A 299 7.26 34.35 -15.10
C ASN A 299 7.10 35.67 -14.31
N THR A 300 8.23 36.25 -13.90
CA THR A 300 8.30 37.44 -13.02
C THR A 300 7.46 38.60 -13.54
N ALA A 301 7.37 38.81 -14.86
CA ALA A 301 6.62 39.93 -15.45
C ALA A 301 5.10 39.84 -15.26
N GLU A 302 4.52 38.64 -15.30
CA GLU A 302 3.09 38.42 -15.03
C GLU A 302 2.84 38.19 -13.54
N TRP A 303 3.77 37.53 -12.85
CA TRP A 303 3.68 37.29 -11.43
C TRP A 303 3.67 38.59 -10.63
N ASP A 304 4.50 39.57 -10.99
CA ASP A 304 4.55 40.87 -10.30
C ASP A 304 3.32 41.74 -10.52
N ARG A 305 2.51 41.45 -11.55
CA ARG A 305 1.23 42.12 -11.79
C ARG A 305 0.08 41.54 -10.95
N LYS A 306 0.23 40.33 -10.40
CA LYS A 306 -0.78 39.73 -9.52
C LYS A 306 -0.82 40.45 -8.18
N THR A 307 -2.02 40.54 -7.60
CA THR A 307 -2.22 41.07 -6.25
C THR A 307 -1.55 40.18 -5.20
N ASN A 308 -1.27 40.73 -4.02
CA ASN A 308 -0.68 39.95 -2.92
C ASN A 308 -1.60 38.81 -2.46
N GLU A 309 -2.92 38.97 -2.58
CA GLU A 309 -3.90 37.91 -2.27
C GLU A 309 -3.83 36.75 -3.27
N GLU A 310 -3.74 37.05 -4.58
CA GLU A 310 -3.60 36.02 -5.63
C GLU A 310 -2.28 35.26 -5.52
N LYS A 311 -1.19 35.95 -5.12
CA LYS A 311 0.10 35.31 -4.84
C LYS A 311 0.00 34.36 -3.66
N ALA A 312 -0.62 34.79 -2.56
CA ALA A 312 -0.79 33.99 -1.35
C ALA A 312 -1.67 32.75 -1.58
N GLU A 313 -2.76 32.87 -2.34
CA GLU A 313 -3.62 31.71 -2.65
C GLU A 313 -2.90 30.71 -3.56
N ALA A 314 -2.16 31.18 -4.57
CA ALA A 314 -1.38 30.30 -5.44
C ALA A 314 -0.26 29.56 -4.68
N GLU A 315 0.40 30.21 -3.71
CA GLU A 315 1.40 29.56 -2.86
C GLU A 315 0.79 28.52 -1.92
N LYS A 316 -0.38 28.81 -1.37
CA LYS A 316 -1.14 27.87 -0.55
C LYS A 316 -1.60 26.66 -1.37
N GLU A 317 -2.16 26.88 -2.56
CA GLU A 317 -2.54 25.81 -3.48
C GLU A 317 -1.35 24.94 -3.86
N LEU A 318 -0.20 25.55 -4.20
CA LEU A 318 1.03 24.83 -4.51
C LEU A 318 1.46 23.92 -3.35
N LYS A 319 1.45 24.45 -2.12
CA LYS A 319 1.83 23.68 -0.92
C LYS A 319 0.87 22.52 -0.63
N ASP A 320 -0.43 22.74 -0.79
CA ASP A 320 -1.45 21.73 -0.57
C ASP A 320 -1.33 20.60 -1.63
N LEU A 321 -1.08 20.97 -2.89
CA LEU A 321 -0.81 20.02 -3.97
C LEU A 321 0.48 19.23 -3.71
N GLU A 322 1.58 19.89 -3.36
CA GLU A 322 2.85 19.23 -3.02
C GLU A 322 2.69 18.24 -1.86
N GLY A 323 1.98 18.62 -0.79
CA GLY A 323 1.70 17.74 0.35
C GLY A 323 0.88 16.51 -0.05
N THR A 324 -0.16 16.70 -0.87
CA THR A 324 -1.01 15.63 -1.37
C THR A 324 -0.24 14.66 -2.27
N VAL A 325 0.55 15.19 -3.22
CA VAL A 325 1.37 14.35 -4.11
C VAL A 325 2.43 13.59 -3.32
N SER A 326 3.08 14.24 -2.34
CA SER A 326 4.06 13.59 -1.47
C SER A 326 3.47 12.41 -0.70
N HIS A 327 2.25 12.57 -0.18
CA HIS A 327 1.54 11.51 0.54
C HIS A 327 1.30 10.29 -0.35
N TYR A 328 0.69 10.48 -1.53
CA TYR A 328 0.41 9.40 -2.46
C TYR A 328 1.67 8.78 -3.08
N MET A 329 2.69 9.58 -3.38
CA MET A 329 3.97 9.09 -3.88
C MET A 329 4.70 8.23 -2.84
N ARG A 330 4.66 8.61 -1.56
CA ARG A 330 5.23 7.79 -0.50
C ARG A 330 4.55 6.43 -0.42
N ALA A 331 3.22 6.41 -0.41
CA ALA A 331 2.43 5.18 -0.33
C ALA A 331 2.66 4.28 -1.55
N SER A 332 2.60 4.83 -2.77
CA SER A 332 2.80 4.05 -4.00
C SER A 332 4.22 3.48 -4.11
N ASN A 333 5.26 4.27 -3.80
CA ASN A 333 6.65 3.79 -3.82
C ASN A 333 6.88 2.65 -2.84
N GLN A 334 6.27 2.71 -1.66
CA GLN A 334 6.36 1.66 -0.66
C GLN A 334 5.65 0.39 -1.12
N SER A 335 4.40 0.50 -1.60
CA SER A 335 3.64 -0.63 -2.12
C SER A 335 4.31 -1.26 -3.35
N LEU A 336 4.95 -0.47 -4.23
CA LEU A 336 5.77 -0.99 -5.33
C LEU A 336 6.97 -1.82 -4.83
N LYS A 337 7.64 -1.38 -3.76
CA LYS A 337 8.73 -2.17 -3.14
C LYS A 337 8.22 -3.47 -2.55
N VAL A 338 7.04 -3.47 -1.92
CA VAL A 338 6.39 -4.69 -1.43
C VAL A 338 6.04 -5.60 -2.61
N MET A 339 5.46 -5.06 -3.68
CA MET A 339 5.13 -5.81 -4.89
C MET A 339 6.36 -6.49 -5.50
N ARG A 340 7.49 -5.78 -5.58
CA ARG A 340 8.78 -6.34 -6.00
C ARG A 340 9.24 -7.49 -5.10
N LEU A 341 9.14 -7.30 -3.79
CA LEU A 341 9.51 -8.33 -2.82
C LEU A 341 8.67 -9.60 -3.02
N LEU A 342 7.34 -9.45 -3.16
CA LEU A 342 6.43 -10.58 -3.32
C LEU A 342 6.66 -11.31 -4.65
N THR A 343 6.76 -10.57 -5.76
CA THR A 343 7.02 -11.18 -7.08
C THR A 343 8.37 -11.89 -7.13
N GLY A 344 9.39 -11.41 -6.42
CA GLY A 344 10.70 -12.06 -6.35
C GLY A 344 10.75 -13.32 -5.47
N LYS A 345 9.71 -13.62 -4.69
CA LYS A 345 9.69 -14.75 -3.73
C LYS A 345 8.55 -15.74 -3.93
N THR A 346 7.43 -15.30 -4.49
CA THR A 346 6.20 -16.09 -4.63
C THR A 346 5.55 -15.81 -5.98
N VAL A 347 6.13 -16.33 -7.06
CA VAL A 347 5.68 -16.04 -8.45
C VAL A 347 4.33 -16.68 -8.77
N ALA A 348 4.05 -17.89 -8.27
CA ALA A 348 2.90 -18.69 -8.69
C ALA A 348 1.53 -17.96 -8.61
N PRO A 349 1.18 -17.24 -7.53
CA PRO A 349 -0.07 -16.49 -7.49
C PRO A 349 -0.19 -15.38 -8.53
N PHE A 350 0.92 -14.75 -8.95
CA PHE A 350 0.89 -13.67 -9.94
C PHE A 350 0.69 -14.18 -11.37
N LEU A 351 0.98 -15.46 -11.61
CA LEU A 351 0.79 -16.12 -12.90
C LEU A 351 -0.54 -16.87 -12.99
N SER A 352 -1.41 -16.77 -11.98
CA SER A 352 -2.77 -17.30 -12.11
C SER A 352 -3.56 -16.54 -13.18
N ASP A 353 -4.56 -17.20 -13.76
CA ASP A 353 -5.45 -16.61 -14.78
C ASP A 353 -6.10 -15.30 -14.28
N ASP A 354 -6.34 -15.17 -12.98
CA ASP A 354 -6.98 -14.01 -12.36
C ASP A 354 -6.05 -12.78 -12.25
N LEU A 355 -4.72 -12.98 -12.16
CA LEU A 355 -3.75 -11.91 -11.92
C LEU A 355 -2.82 -11.64 -13.09
N ILE A 356 -2.48 -12.62 -13.93
CA ILE A 356 -1.41 -12.46 -14.93
C ILE A 356 -1.70 -11.32 -15.92
N GLY A 357 -2.92 -11.27 -16.48
CA GLY A 357 -3.34 -10.19 -17.36
C GLY A 357 -3.39 -8.83 -16.65
N ARG A 358 -3.80 -8.83 -15.38
CA ARG A 358 -3.87 -7.62 -14.55
C ARG A 358 -2.47 -7.06 -14.26
N MET A 359 -1.49 -7.92 -14.02
CA MET A 359 -0.09 -7.53 -13.87
C MET A 359 0.45 -6.89 -15.15
N GLY A 360 0.13 -7.46 -16.32
CA GLY A 360 0.48 -6.89 -17.62
C GLY A 360 -0.06 -5.47 -17.80
N VAL A 361 -1.37 -5.29 -17.61
CA VAL A 361 -2.04 -3.97 -17.66
C VAL A 361 -1.45 -3.00 -16.64
N PHE A 362 -1.23 -3.44 -15.41
CA PHE A 362 -0.66 -2.61 -14.34
C PHE A 362 0.73 -2.08 -14.72
N ILE A 363 1.64 -2.97 -15.12
CA ILE A 363 3.01 -2.60 -15.50
C ILE A 363 2.99 -1.62 -16.68
N ASN A 364 2.23 -1.93 -17.72
CA ASN A 364 2.12 -1.07 -18.90
C ASN A 364 1.51 0.30 -18.57
N SER A 365 0.45 0.33 -17.76
CA SER A 365 -0.21 1.57 -17.34
C SER A 365 0.76 2.49 -16.58
N VAL A 366 1.49 1.95 -15.61
CA VAL A 366 2.43 2.76 -14.82
C VAL A 366 3.64 3.18 -15.65
N ILE A 367 4.23 2.28 -16.44
CA ILE A 367 5.34 2.60 -17.35
C ILE A 367 4.90 3.66 -18.37
N GLY A 368 3.71 3.54 -18.95
CA GLY A 368 3.16 4.49 -19.90
C GLY A 368 2.96 5.88 -19.30
N LYS A 369 2.49 5.97 -18.05
CA LYS A 369 2.35 7.25 -17.34
C LYS A 369 3.70 7.91 -17.05
N ILE A 370 4.73 7.16 -16.69
CA ILE A 370 6.04 7.69 -16.27
C ILE A 370 7.00 7.93 -17.46
N ALA A 371 7.03 7.01 -18.42
CA ALA A 371 7.99 6.98 -19.52
C ALA A 371 7.35 7.17 -20.91
N GLY A 372 6.02 7.30 -21.01
CA GLY A 372 5.32 7.48 -22.28
C GLY A 372 5.40 8.90 -22.85
N LYS A 373 4.43 9.25 -23.69
CA LYS A 373 4.43 10.51 -24.48
C LYS A 373 4.36 11.77 -23.60
N LYS A 374 3.66 11.71 -22.47
CA LYS A 374 3.45 12.86 -21.54
C LYS A 374 4.54 13.05 -20.49
N THR A 375 5.69 12.37 -20.60
CA THR A 375 6.79 12.45 -19.61
C THR A 375 7.24 13.90 -19.35
N MET A 376 7.20 14.77 -20.37
CA MET A 376 7.62 16.18 -20.24
C MET A 376 6.72 17.02 -19.32
N GLU A 377 5.44 16.64 -19.19
CA GLU A 377 4.48 17.29 -18.31
C GLU A 377 4.76 17.00 -16.83
N LEU A 378 5.48 15.90 -16.55
CA LEU A 378 5.84 15.47 -15.19
C LEU A 378 7.13 16.10 -14.67
N LYS A 379 7.78 16.96 -15.45
CA LYS A 379 9.04 17.59 -15.06
C LYS A 379 8.76 18.75 -14.09
N VAL A 380 9.06 18.57 -12.81
CA VAL A 380 8.98 19.63 -11.78
C VAL A 380 10.36 20.10 -11.37
N SER A 381 10.43 21.26 -10.72
CA SER A 381 11.68 21.88 -10.31
C SER A 381 12.43 21.04 -9.26
N ASN A 382 11.71 20.46 -8.29
CA ASN A 382 12.27 19.59 -7.26
C ASN A 382 11.43 18.30 -7.10
N PRO A 383 11.69 17.27 -7.92
CA PRO A 383 10.92 16.02 -7.88
C PRO A 383 11.16 15.22 -6.59
N GLU A 384 12.31 15.37 -5.95
CA GLU A 384 12.62 14.68 -4.69
C GLU A 384 11.78 15.19 -3.53
N LYS A 385 11.48 16.50 -3.49
CA LYS A 385 10.62 17.11 -2.46
C LYS A 385 9.24 16.46 -2.40
N ILE A 386 8.70 16.09 -3.56
CA ILE A 386 7.39 15.41 -3.68
C ILE A 386 7.49 13.88 -3.70
N GLY A 387 8.68 13.32 -3.47
CA GLY A 387 8.92 11.87 -3.48
C GLY A 387 8.79 11.22 -4.87
N PHE A 388 8.76 12.00 -5.95
CA PHE A 388 8.66 11.48 -7.31
C PHE A 388 10.05 11.06 -7.81
N LYS A 389 10.32 9.75 -7.79
CA LYS A 389 11.60 9.15 -8.21
C LYS A 389 11.39 8.24 -9.41
N PRO A 390 11.18 8.79 -10.63
CA PRO A 390 10.79 7.99 -11.79
C PRO A 390 11.82 6.92 -12.17
N LYS A 391 13.12 7.16 -11.94
CA LYS A 391 14.19 6.19 -12.22
C LYS A 391 14.08 4.97 -11.30
N ASP A 392 13.91 5.18 -10.00
CA ASP A 392 13.75 4.10 -9.01
C ASP A 392 12.47 3.30 -9.30
N MET A 393 11.38 3.99 -9.63
CA MET A 393 10.10 3.35 -9.98
C MET A 393 10.23 2.48 -11.24
N LEU A 394 10.85 2.99 -12.31
CA LEU A 394 11.09 2.21 -13.53
C LEU A 394 11.96 0.99 -13.26
N THR A 395 13.00 1.14 -12.43
CA THR A 395 13.86 0.02 -12.02
C THR A 395 13.03 -1.05 -11.31
N ILE A 396 12.24 -0.67 -10.30
CA ILE A 396 11.35 -1.59 -9.57
C ILE A 396 10.34 -2.27 -10.50
N LEU A 397 9.74 -1.54 -11.45
CA LEU A 397 8.77 -2.10 -12.40
C LEU A 397 9.42 -3.10 -13.35
N THR A 398 10.64 -2.81 -13.83
CA THR A 398 11.39 -3.75 -14.68
C THR A 398 11.81 -4.99 -13.88
N GLU A 399 12.18 -4.85 -12.61
CA GLU A 399 12.47 -5.99 -11.73
C GLU A 399 11.22 -6.85 -11.49
N ILE A 400 10.06 -6.24 -11.24
CA ILE A 400 8.77 -6.95 -11.14
C ILE A 400 8.49 -7.71 -12.44
N CYS A 401 8.64 -7.06 -13.60
CA CYS A 401 8.43 -7.67 -14.90
C CYS A 401 9.32 -8.89 -15.11
N MET A 402 10.62 -8.76 -14.81
CA MET A 402 11.58 -9.86 -14.94
C MET A 402 11.39 -10.96 -13.91
N ASN A 403 10.88 -10.66 -12.71
CA ASN A 403 10.52 -11.67 -11.72
C ASN A 403 9.35 -12.55 -12.20
N LEU A 404 8.41 -11.98 -12.97
CA LEU A 404 7.25 -12.69 -13.50
C LEU A 404 7.50 -13.38 -14.83
N ALA A 405 8.51 -12.93 -15.59
CA ALA A 405 8.93 -13.52 -16.86
C ALA A 405 9.66 -14.87 -16.70
N VAL A 406 9.28 -15.70 -15.73
CA VAL A 406 9.78 -17.09 -15.57
C VAL A 406 9.36 -17.92 -16.79
N SER A 407 8.09 -17.80 -17.18
CA SER A 407 7.56 -18.23 -18.48
C SER A 407 7.55 -17.00 -19.41
N GLU A 408 8.68 -16.70 -20.06
CA GLU A 408 8.85 -15.48 -20.88
C GLU A 408 7.67 -15.26 -21.84
N HIS A 409 7.26 -16.29 -22.57
CA HIS A 409 6.19 -16.20 -23.58
C HIS A 409 4.80 -16.01 -22.97
N GLU A 410 4.44 -16.78 -21.94
CA GLU A 410 3.13 -16.69 -21.28
C GLU A 410 2.90 -15.30 -20.67
N PHE A 411 3.91 -14.78 -19.97
CA PHE A 411 3.82 -13.44 -19.40
C PHE A 411 3.87 -12.35 -20.48
N ALA A 412 4.67 -12.52 -21.54
CA ALA A 412 4.70 -11.58 -22.67
C ALA A 412 3.32 -11.49 -23.36
N MET A 413 2.63 -12.61 -23.56
CA MET A 413 1.26 -12.64 -24.08
C MET A 413 0.30 -11.84 -23.18
N ALA A 414 0.41 -11.99 -21.86
CA ALA A 414 -0.39 -11.21 -20.91
C ALA A 414 -0.07 -9.71 -20.93
N VAL A 415 1.20 -9.33 -21.14
CA VAL A 415 1.65 -7.94 -21.26
C VAL A 415 1.11 -7.29 -22.53
N VAL A 416 1.07 -8.00 -23.66
CA VAL A 416 0.61 -7.42 -24.94
C VAL A 416 -0.90 -7.53 -25.16
N LYS A 417 -1.60 -8.34 -24.36
CA LYS A 417 -3.04 -8.61 -24.52
C LYS A 417 -3.87 -7.33 -24.63
N ASP A 418 -3.59 -6.33 -23.79
CA ASP A 418 -4.33 -5.08 -23.78
C ASP A 418 -3.60 -3.99 -24.58
N ALA A 419 -3.99 -3.85 -25.84
CA ALA A 419 -3.45 -2.87 -26.78
C ALA A 419 -3.67 -1.41 -26.36
N GLY A 420 -4.60 -1.13 -25.43
CA GLY A 420 -4.84 0.21 -24.89
C GLY A 420 -3.71 0.70 -23.98
N PHE A 421 -3.03 -0.22 -23.29
CA PHE A 421 -1.93 0.10 -22.38
C PHE A 421 -0.55 -0.24 -22.95
N TYR A 422 -0.44 -1.26 -23.80
CA TYR A 422 0.85 -1.69 -24.37
C TYR A 422 1.36 -0.73 -25.45
N ASP A 423 2.61 -0.30 -25.32
CA ASP A 423 3.35 0.42 -26.38
C ASP A 423 4.80 -0.08 -26.43
N HIS A 424 5.11 -0.85 -27.49
CA HIS A 424 6.44 -1.40 -27.70
C HIS A 424 7.54 -0.32 -27.68
N LYS A 425 7.29 0.86 -28.25
CA LYS A 425 8.28 1.96 -28.28
C LYS A 425 8.59 2.47 -26.87
N THR A 426 7.60 2.47 -25.99
CA THR A 426 7.79 2.85 -24.59
C THR A 426 8.69 1.84 -23.87
N LEU A 427 8.50 0.53 -24.05
CA LEU A 427 9.38 -0.49 -23.44
C LEU A 427 10.82 -0.43 -23.97
N VAL A 428 11.02 -0.18 -25.27
CA VAL A 428 12.35 0.07 -25.85
C VAL A 428 12.99 1.32 -25.23
N LYS A 429 12.21 2.40 -25.06
CA LYS A 429 12.68 3.60 -24.37
C LYS A 429 13.09 3.31 -22.92
N VAL A 430 12.33 2.51 -22.18
CA VAL A 430 12.72 2.09 -20.82
C VAL A 430 14.05 1.32 -20.84
N SER A 431 14.23 0.39 -21.76
CA SER A 431 15.49 -0.36 -21.93
C SER A 431 16.70 0.58 -22.13
N ASN A 432 16.52 1.61 -22.97
CA ASN A 432 17.55 2.62 -23.20
C ASN A 432 17.82 3.49 -21.97
N LEU A 433 16.80 3.83 -21.19
CA LEU A 433 16.93 4.60 -19.94
C LEU A 433 17.69 3.81 -18.87
N LEU A 434 17.42 2.50 -18.74
CA LEU A 434 18.15 1.62 -17.82
C LEU A 434 19.65 1.61 -18.12
N SER A 435 20.01 1.53 -19.41
CA SER A 435 21.41 1.55 -19.87
C SER A 435 22.04 2.94 -19.70
N THR A 436 21.40 3.99 -20.20
CA THR A 436 21.93 5.37 -20.22
C THR A 436 22.22 5.90 -18.81
N HIS A 437 21.40 5.52 -17.83
CA HIS A 437 21.53 5.97 -16.44
C HIS A 437 22.18 4.92 -15.52
N ALA A 438 22.67 3.80 -16.05
CA ALA A 438 23.28 2.71 -15.29
C ALA A 438 22.41 2.27 -14.09
N LEU A 439 21.11 2.10 -14.33
CA LEU A 439 20.13 1.76 -13.28
C LEU A 439 20.10 0.25 -12.97
N ALA A 440 20.62 -0.57 -13.88
CA ALA A 440 20.71 -2.02 -13.74
C ALA A 440 22.02 -2.52 -14.36
N ASP A 441 22.39 -3.77 -14.06
CA ASP A 441 23.57 -4.40 -14.65
C ASP A 441 23.35 -4.80 -16.12
N VAL A 442 24.46 -5.07 -16.83
CA VAL A 442 24.45 -5.37 -18.27
C VAL A 442 23.68 -6.66 -18.57
N ASP A 443 23.73 -7.65 -17.67
CA ASP A 443 23.02 -8.92 -17.82
C ASP A 443 21.51 -8.73 -17.74
N PHE A 444 21.03 -8.02 -16.71
CA PHE A 444 19.64 -7.68 -16.51
C PHE A 444 19.08 -6.88 -17.69
N ILE A 445 19.82 -5.87 -18.16
CA ILE A 445 19.43 -5.08 -19.33
C ILE A 445 19.32 -5.99 -20.57
N GLY A 446 20.28 -6.89 -20.78
CA GLY A 446 20.25 -7.86 -21.88
C GLY A 446 19.03 -8.76 -21.83
N ARG A 447 18.69 -9.31 -20.65
CA ARG A 447 17.49 -10.12 -20.44
C ARG A 447 16.21 -9.33 -20.67
N PHE A 448 16.13 -8.08 -20.20
CA PHE A 448 14.97 -7.22 -20.41
C PHE A 448 14.77 -6.88 -21.89
N VAL A 449 15.86 -6.57 -22.63
CA VAL A 449 15.79 -6.32 -24.08
C VAL A 449 15.29 -7.56 -24.84
N LYS A 450 15.75 -8.76 -24.45
CA LYS A 450 15.25 -10.01 -25.02
C LYS A 450 13.75 -10.16 -24.77
N PHE A 451 13.30 -9.94 -23.52
CA PHE A 451 11.88 -9.99 -23.16
C PHE A 451 11.03 -8.99 -23.98
N VAL A 452 11.52 -7.76 -24.17
CA VAL A 452 10.85 -6.75 -25.03
C VAL A 452 10.73 -7.24 -26.48
N GLY A 453 11.73 -7.98 -26.98
CA GLY A 453 11.67 -8.66 -28.27
C GLY A 453 10.60 -9.76 -28.32
N THR A 454 10.49 -10.58 -27.27
CA THR A 454 9.44 -11.59 -27.13
C THR A 454 8.04 -10.96 -27.08
N CYS A 455 7.87 -9.84 -26.37
CA CYS A 455 6.61 -9.08 -26.42
C CYS A 455 6.27 -8.65 -27.83
N LYS A 456 7.25 -8.21 -28.64
CA LYS A 456 6.98 -7.84 -30.03
C LYS A 456 6.49 -9.02 -30.88
N GLN A 457 7.05 -10.20 -30.67
CA GLN A 457 6.61 -11.44 -31.32
C GLN A 457 5.18 -11.79 -30.90
N CYS A 458 4.90 -11.77 -29.59
CA CYS A 458 3.58 -12.04 -29.03
C CYS A 458 2.51 -11.06 -29.54
N GLU A 459 2.86 -9.77 -29.72
CA GLU A 459 1.96 -8.78 -30.32
C GLU A 459 1.59 -9.17 -31.76
N THR A 460 2.58 -9.57 -32.57
CA THR A 460 2.33 -10.04 -33.94
C THR A 460 1.48 -11.32 -33.96
N GLU A 461 1.79 -12.29 -33.11
CA GLU A 461 1.00 -13.53 -32.99
C GLU A 461 -0.46 -13.27 -32.56
N ALA A 462 -0.67 -12.30 -31.65
CA ALA A 462 -2.01 -11.91 -31.23
C ALA A 462 -2.80 -11.24 -32.36
N MET A 463 -2.15 -10.37 -33.16
CA MET A 463 -2.77 -9.75 -34.33
C MET A 463 -3.12 -10.78 -35.40
N GLU A 464 -2.21 -11.70 -35.71
CA GLU A 464 -2.46 -12.79 -36.69
C GLU A 464 -3.61 -13.70 -36.25
N LEU A 465 -3.72 -13.96 -34.94
CA LEU A 465 -4.82 -14.73 -34.39
C LEU A 465 -6.15 -13.98 -34.52
N ASP A 466 -6.18 -12.67 -34.24
CA ASP A 466 -7.38 -11.84 -34.36
C ASP A 466 -7.86 -11.79 -35.83
N ASP A 467 -6.92 -11.56 -36.77
CA ASP A 467 -7.18 -11.60 -38.21
C ASP A 467 -7.74 -12.98 -38.65
N ALA A 468 -7.22 -14.07 -38.09
CA ALA A 468 -7.70 -15.43 -38.40
C ALA A 468 -9.10 -15.73 -37.83
N LEU A 469 -9.43 -15.17 -36.66
CA LEU A 469 -10.74 -15.35 -36.02
C LEU A 469 -11.82 -14.52 -36.71
N GLY A 470 -11.48 -13.31 -37.17
CA GLY A 470 -12.41 -12.38 -37.81
C GLY A 470 -13.57 -11.99 -36.89
N GLU A 471 -14.75 -11.71 -37.47
CA GLU A 471 -15.93 -11.36 -36.66
C GLU A 471 -16.38 -12.54 -35.78
N ILE A 472 -16.39 -12.29 -34.47
CA ILE A 472 -16.84 -13.22 -33.44
C ILE A 472 -18.36 -13.09 -33.28
N PRO A 473 -19.12 -14.19 -33.25
CA PRO A 473 -20.54 -14.15 -32.91
C PRO A 473 -20.78 -13.58 -31.51
N SER A 474 -21.75 -12.69 -31.36
CA SER A 474 -22.05 -12.03 -30.07
C SER A 474 -22.40 -12.98 -28.92
N GLU A 475 -22.87 -14.19 -29.21
CA GLU A 475 -23.13 -15.24 -28.22
C GLU A 475 -21.85 -15.84 -27.59
N PHE A 476 -20.69 -15.64 -28.22
CA PHE A 476 -19.38 -16.10 -27.75
C PHE A 476 -18.57 -14.99 -27.08
N GLU A 477 -19.06 -13.75 -27.15
CA GLU A 477 -18.43 -12.58 -26.56
C GLU A 477 -18.84 -12.40 -25.10
N ASP A 478 -17.88 -12.03 -24.28
CA ASP A 478 -18.11 -11.61 -22.90
C ASP A 478 -18.86 -10.28 -22.90
N VAL A 479 -19.98 -10.20 -22.18
CA VAL A 479 -20.87 -9.04 -22.18
C VAL A 479 -20.21 -7.77 -21.63
N LEU A 480 -19.15 -7.88 -20.82
CA LEU A 480 -18.41 -6.74 -20.26
C LEU A 480 -17.20 -6.35 -21.09
N THR A 481 -16.44 -7.31 -21.62
CA THR A 481 -15.19 -7.03 -22.34
C THR A 481 -15.35 -7.00 -23.86
N ASN A 482 -16.43 -7.55 -24.40
CA ASN A 482 -16.62 -7.84 -25.83
C ASN A 482 -15.45 -8.67 -26.42
N GLU A 483 -14.79 -9.49 -25.59
CA GLU A 483 -13.76 -10.43 -26.02
C GLU A 483 -14.34 -11.85 -26.10
N LEU A 484 -13.72 -12.73 -26.89
CA LEU A 484 -14.07 -14.14 -26.92
C LEU A 484 -13.94 -14.79 -25.53
N MET A 485 -15.02 -15.38 -25.02
CA MET A 485 -15.00 -16.13 -23.76
C MET A 485 -14.18 -17.41 -23.89
N LYS A 486 -13.32 -17.71 -22.91
CA LYS A 486 -12.53 -18.96 -22.83
C LYS A 486 -13.17 -19.97 -21.87
N ASP A 487 -13.71 -19.48 -20.77
CA ASP A 487 -14.40 -20.28 -19.77
C ASP A 487 -15.73 -19.60 -19.36
N PRO A 488 -16.79 -19.76 -20.19
CA PRO A 488 -18.06 -19.09 -19.94
C PRO A 488 -18.74 -19.63 -18.66
N VAL A 489 -19.19 -18.71 -17.82
CA VAL A 489 -19.91 -18.97 -16.56
C VAL A 489 -21.18 -18.13 -16.49
N LEU A 490 -22.26 -18.71 -15.98
CA LEU A 490 -23.53 -18.05 -15.76
C LEU A 490 -23.58 -17.45 -14.36
N LEU A 491 -24.03 -16.20 -14.27
CA LEU A 491 -24.31 -15.51 -13.02
C LEU A 491 -25.77 -15.76 -12.64
N PRO A 492 -26.07 -16.50 -11.55
CA PRO A 492 -27.45 -16.89 -11.21
C PRO A 492 -28.35 -15.70 -10.84
N THR A 493 -27.75 -14.60 -10.39
CA THR A 493 -28.46 -13.39 -9.95
C THR A 493 -28.95 -12.52 -11.11
N SER A 494 -28.14 -12.35 -12.16
CA SER A 494 -28.48 -11.53 -13.33
C SER A 494 -28.92 -12.35 -14.55
N GLY A 495 -28.57 -13.65 -14.60
CA GLY A 495 -28.78 -14.51 -15.77
C GLY A 495 -27.81 -14.24 -16.92
N ASN A 496 -26.80 -13.36 -16.72
CA ASN A 496 -25.80 -13.06 -17.74
C ASN A 496 -24.68 -14.10 -17.74
N ILE A 497 -24.09 -14.32 -18.92
CA ILE A 497 -22.91 -15.17 -19.09
C ILE A 497 -21.68 -14.28 -19.26
N LEU A 498 -20.64 -14.55 -18.50
CA LEU A 498 -19.34 -13.88 -18.59
C LEU A 498 -18.22 -14.92 -18.68
N ASP A 499 -17.03 -14.49 -19.09
CA ASP A 499 -15.85 -15.30 -18.87
C ASP A 499 -15.52 -15.37 -17.37
N ARG A 500 -15.10 -16.55 -16.90
CA ARG A 500 -14.74 -16.77 -15.48
C ARG A 500 -13.74 -15.74 -14.99
N THR A 501 -12.71 -15.43 -15.77
CA THR A 501 -11.66 -14.48 -15.34
C THR A 501 -12.21 -13.06 -15.20
N THR A 502 -13.15 -12.67 -16.06
CA THR A 502 -13.83 -11.36 -16.01
C THR A 502 -14.62 -11.21 -14.71
N VAL A 503 -15.47 -12.19 -14.37
CA VAL A 503 -16.31 -12.12 -13.17
C VAL A 503 -15.50 -12.32 -11.89
N VAL A 504 -14.52 -13.23 -11.86
CA VAL A 504 -13.66 -13.43 -10.70
C VAL A 504 -12.88 -12.16 -10.38
N ARG A 505 -12.37 -11.43 -11.38
CA ARG A 505 -11.71 -10.14 -11.17
C ARG A 505 -12.61 -9.10 -10.48
N HIS A 506 -13.89 -9.06 -10.84
CA HIS A 506 -14.88 -8.22 -10.15
C HIS A 506 -15.05 -8.68 -8.71
N LEU A 507 -15.27 -9.98 -8.49
CA LEU A 507 -15.47 -10.61 -7.18
C LEU A 507 -14.28 -10.49 -6.22
N LEU A 508 -13.05 -10.41 -6.76
CA LEU A 508 -11.83 -10.14 -5.98
C LEU A 508 -11.80 -8.74 -5.38
N SER A 509 -12.60 -7.82 -5.93
CA SER A 509 -12.71 -6.44 -5.46
C SER A 509 -14.01 -6.24 -4.68
N ASP A 510 -15.14 -6.73 -5.19
CA ASP A 510 -16.46 -6.63 -4.59
C ASP A 510 -17.29 -7.90 -4.82
N GLU A 511 -17.81 -8.50 -3.75
CA GLU A 511 -18.60 -9.76 -3.77
C GLU A 511 -20.05 -9.53 -4.22
N THR A 512 -20.21 -8.85 -5.36
CA THR A 512 -21.49 -8.49 -5.95
C THR A 512 -21.55 -8.86 -7.42
N ASP A 513 -22.75 -9.00 -7.96
CA ASP A 513 -22.97 -9.16 -9.40
C ASP A 513 -22.76 -7.79 -10.09
N PRO A 514 -21.93 -7.71 -11.14
CA PRO A 514 -21.59 -6.44 -11.81
C PRO A 514 -22.79 -5.74 -12.47
N PHE A 515 -23.88 -6.45 -12.75
CA PHE A 515 -25.06 -5.91 -13.44
C PHE A 515 -26.15 -5.43 -12.49
N ASN A 516 -26.40 -6.17 -11.41
CA ASN A 516 -27.52 -5.88 -10.50
C ASN A 516 -27.11 -5.59 -9.04
N ARG A 517 -25.81 -5.69 -8.73
CA ARG A 517 -25.20 -5.46 -7.41
C ARG A 517 -25.72 -6.36 -6.28
N GLN A 518 -26.40 -7.46 -6.61
CA GLN A 518 -26.77 -8.48 -5.63
C GLN A 518 -25.54 -9.26 -5.19
N ARG A 519 -25.57 -9.81 -3.97
CA ARG A 519 -24.44 -10.59 -3.44
C ARG A 519 -24.16 -11.81 -4.33
N LEU A 520 -22.93 -11.96 -4.77
CA LEU A 520 -22.46 -13.07 -5.61
C LEU A 520 -21.08 -13.50 -5.12
N THR A 521 -20.86 -14.81 -5.01
CA THR A 521 -19.55 -15.40 -4.66
C THR A 521 -19.06 -16.32 -5.78
N ILE A 522 -17.76 -16.62 -5.79
CA ILE A 522 -17.12 -17.42 -6.87
C ILE A 522 -17.74 -18.83 -6.96
N ASP A 523 -18.10 -19.38 -5.81
CA ASP A 523 -18.77 -20.66 -5.60
C ASP A 523 -20.22 -20.71 -6.13
N MET A 524 -20.85 -19.55 -6.38
CA MET A 524 -22.18 -19.47 -6.99
C MET A 524 -22.15 -19.48 -8.52
N LEU A 525 -20.97 -19.44 -9.16
CA LEU A 525 -20.83 -19.37 -10.61
C LEU A 525 -21.09 -20.74 -11.26
N GLU A 526 -22.01 -20.79 -12.23
CA GLU A 526 -22.38 -22.03 -12.92
C GLU A 526 -21.63 -22.18 -14.26
N PRO A 527 -20.77 -23.21 -14.43
CA PRO A 527 -20.02 -23.41 -15.68
C PRO A 527 -20.92 -23.73 -16.88
N GLN A 528 -20.71 -23.03 -18.01
CA GLN A 528 -21.44 -23.25 -19.25
C GLN A 528 -20.67 -24.18 -20.20
N VAL A 529 -20.64 -25.47 -19.89
CA VAL A 529 -19.81 -26.47 -20.59
C VAL A 529 -20.18 -26.59 -22.09
N GLU A 530 -21.47 -26.56 -22.43
CA GLU A 530 -21.93 -26.65 -23.82
C GLU A 530 -21.50 -25.43 -24.65
N LEU A 531 -21.61 -24.23 -24.07
CA LEU A 531 -21.17 -22.99 -24.73
C LEU A 531 -19.65 -22.99 -24.92
N LYS A 532 -18.90 -23.44 -23.91
CA LYS A 532 -17.45 -23.59 -24.00
C LYS A 532 -17.04 -24.51 -25.15
N GLN A 533 -17.74 -25.63 -25.34
CA GLN A 533 -17.47 -26.55 -26.43
C GLN A 533 -17.75 -25.91 -27.81
N ARG A 534 -18.87 -25.20 -27.95
CA ARG A 534 -19.19 -24.45 -29.19
C ARG A 534 -18.15 -23.39 -29.53
N ILE A 535 -17.64 -22.68 -28.52
CA ILE A 535 -16.57 -21.69 -28.72
C ILE A 535 -15.28 -22.37 -29.18
N GLN A 536 -14.90 -23.50 -28.58
CA GLN A 536 -13.71 -24.25 -28.98
C GLN A 536 -13.81 -24.77 -30.43
N GLU A 537 -14.99 -25.27 -30.81
CA GLU A 537 -15.26 -25.71 -32.19
C GLU A 537 -15.17 -24.54 -33.19
N PHE A 538 -15.71 -23.37 -32.82
CA PHE A 538 -15.62 -22.15 -33.63
C PHE A 538 -14.16 -21.72 -33.85
N VAL A 539 -13.37 -21.66 -32.78
CA VAL A 539 -11.94 -21.29 -32.84
C VAL A 539 -11.16 -22.29 -33.69
N ALA A 540 -11.38 -23.59 -33.50
CA ALA A 540 -10.70 -24.63 -34.27
C ALA A 540 -11.00 -24.53 -35.76
N LYS A 541 -12.28 -24.29 -36.12
CA LYS A 541 -12.71 -24.13 -37.51
C LYS A 541 -12.06 -22.91 -38.16
N ARG A 542 -12.09 -21.75 -37.49
CA ARG A 542 -11.47 -20.51 -38.00
C ARG A 542 -9.96 -20.64 -38.22
N LYS A 543 -9.25 -21.27 -37.27
CA LYS A 543 -7.81 -21.54 -37.42
C LYS A 543 -7.51 -22.47 -38.60
N LEU A 544 -8.33 -23.50 -38.80
CA LEU A 544 -8.18 -24.40 -39.95
C LEU A 544 -8.38 -23.64 -41.26
N ASP A 545 -9.47 -22.88 -41.38
CA ASP A 545 -9.82 -22.12 -42.58
C ASP A 545 -8.70 -21.12 -42.95
N ALA A 546 -8.14 -20.41 -41.96
CA ALA A 546 -7.01 -19.49 -42.14
C ALA A 546 -5.74 -20.21 -42.64
N SER A 547 -5.42 -21.39 -42.09
CA SER A 547 -4.26 -22.19 -42.53
C SER A 547 -4.40 -22.72 -43.95
N THR A 548 -5.61 -23.12 -44.36
CA THR A 548 -5.89 -23.57 -45.74
C THR A 548 -5.95 -22.43 -46.75
N GLY A 549 -6.41 -21.24 -46.35
CA GLY A 549 -6.43 -20.05 -47.21
C GLY A 549 -5.03 -19.51 -47.51
N SER A 550 -4.11 -19.55 -46.54
CA SER A 550 -2.71 -19.17 -46.73
C SER A 550 -2.00 -20.10 -47.74
N ALA A 551 -2.22 -21.42 -47.65
CA ALA A 551 -1.61 -22.42 -48.54
C ALA A 551 -2.05 -22.33 -50.02
N LEU A 552 -3.24 -21.79 -50.30
CA LEU A 552 -3.76 -21.56 -51.66
C LEU A 552 -3.31 -20.21 -52.26
N SER A 553 -2.75 -19.31 -51.46
CA SER A 553 -2.27 -17.99 -51.89
C SER A 553 -0.77 -17.95 -52.21
N GLU A 554 -0.01 -18.95 -51.74
CA GLU A 554 1.42 -19.13 -52.03
C GLU A 554 1.73 -20.09 -53.19
N SER A 555 0.69 -20.72 -53.77
CA SER A 555 0.76 -21.57 -54.98
C SER A 555 0.23 -20.85 -56.21
#